data_AF-A0AAU9P0U0-F1
#
_entry.id   AF-A0AAU9P0U0-F1
#
_cell.length_a   1.000
_cell.length_b   1.000
_cell.length_c   1.000
_cell.angle_alpha   90.00
_cell.angle_beta   90.00
_cell.angle_gamma   90.00
#
_symmetry.space_group_name_H-M   'P 1'
#
loop_
_entity.id
_entity.type
_entity.pdbx_description
1 polymer ?
#
loop_
_entity_poly.entity_id
_entity_poly.type
_entity_poly.pdbx_seq_one_letter_code
_entity_poly.pdbx_strand_id
1 'polypeptide(L)'
;MYASLIFSILKIILHLLQQVLAVTVRFIQKDAEEKKTSFNPIPYFRLFIGWMPDLSTLDPVFEDAIFQVLTALGTSFHSLQPLKVLAFSFVWLDLVSHRSFMPKLLSGNVQKDWPYFQRLLVDLFQFMEPLLRNAELGYPMRNIVLSAFPRNMRLPDPSTPNLKIDLLVDISQLPRILSEMDATLKTKKMKNDVDEYLKTRPQGTSFLSKLKQLLLSPSEAARARTRYNVPLMNSLVLYL
;
A
#
# COMPACT_ATOMS: atom_id res chain seq x y z
N MET A 1 0.24 -38.51 -16.25
CA MET A 1 1.70 -38.39 -16.52
C MET A 1 2.06 -37.02 -17.12
N TYR A 2 1.43 -36.58 -18.22
CA TYR A 2 1.71 -35.28 -18.85
C TYR A 2 1.38 -34.05 -17.99
N ALA A 3 0.26 -34.04 -17.27
CA ALA A 3 -0.12 -32.90 -16.41
C ALA A 3 0.93 -32.61 -15.33
N SER A 4 1.42 -33.65 -14.63
CA SER A 4 2.45 -33.51 -13.59
C SER A 4 3.78 -32.98 -14.14
N LEU A 5 4.14 -33.35 -15.37
CA LEU A 5 5.31 -32.83 -16.05
C LEU A 5 5.14 -31.33 -16.38
N ILE A 6 3.99 -30.93 -16.92
CA ILE A 6 3.66 -29.53 -17.23
C ILE A 6 3.72 -28.67 -15.96
N PHE A 7 3.10 -29.10 -14.87
CA PHE A 7 3.17 -28.38 -13.58
C PHE A 7 4.60 -28.25 -13.05
N SER A 8 5.42 -29.29 -13.23
CA SER A 8 6.82 -29.27 -12.79
C SER A 8 7.65 -28.28 -13.61
N ILE A 9 7.46 -28.26 -14.93
CA ILE A 9 8.11 -27.29 -15.84
C ILE A 9 7.69 -25.87 -15.49
N LEU A 10 6.38 -25.63 -15.30
CA LEU A 10 5.86 -24.31 -14.93
C LEU A 10 6.48 -23.80 -13.62
N LYS A 11 6.59 -24.67 -12.61
CA LYS A 11 7.21 -24.32 -11.33
C LYS A 11 8.68 -23.93 -11.48
N ILE A 12 9.43 -24.63 -12.33
CA ILE A 12 10.84 -24.30 -12.62
C ILE A 12 10.93 -22.94 -13.33
N ILE A 13 10.07 -22.68 -14.31
CA ILE A 13 10.04 -21.40 -15.04
C ILE A 13 9.73 -20.24 -14.09
N LEU A 14 8.73 -20.39 -13.21
CA LEU A 14 8.37 -19.36 -12.23
C LEU A 14 9.52 -19.08 -11.25
N HIS A 15 10.21 -20.12 -10.79
CA HIS A 15 11.37 -19.96 -9.92
C HIS A 15 12.51 -19.23 -10.63
N LEU A 16 12.81 -19.62 -11.88
CA LEU A 16 13.84 -18.97 -12.68
C LEU A 16 13.51 -17.49 -12.92
N LEU A 17 12.25 -17.17 -13.22
CA LEU A 17 11.79 -15.79 -13.39
C LEU A 17 12.06 -14.95 -12.14
N GLN A 18 11.75 -15.46 -10.94
CA GLN A 18 12.04 -14.76 -9.69
C GLN A 18 13.54 -14.48 -9.51
N GLN A 19 14.40 -15.42 -9.88
CA GLN A 19 15.86 -15.22 -9.83
C GLN A 19 16.32 -14.15 -10.83
N VAL A 20 15.84 -14.22 -12.08
CA VAL A 20 16.15 -13.23 -13.12
C VAL A 20 15.74 -11.83 -12.67
N LEU A 21 14.52 -11.69 -12.14
CA LEU A 21 14.03 -10.43 -11.60
C LEU A 21 14.87 -9.93 -10.42
N ALA A 22 15.26 -10.80 -9.49
CA ALA A 22 16.09 -10.44 -8.35
C ALA A 22 17.50 -9.96 -8.78
N VAL A 23 18.13 -10.65 -9.73
CA VAL A 23 19.43 -10.25 -10.30
C VAL A 23 19.29 -8.92 -11.03
N THR A 24 18.23 -8.74 -11.82
CA THR A 24 17.96 -7.49 -12.54
C THR A 24 17.82 -6.31 -11.58
N VAL A 25 17.05 -6.47 -10.49
CA VAL A 25 16.89 -5.44 -9.45
C VAL A 25 18.23 -5.06 -8.83
N ARG A 26 19.04 -6.05 -8.41
CA ARG A 26 20.35 -5.80 -7.80
C ARG A 26 21.30 -5.10 -8.78
N PHE A 27 21.26 -5.49 -10.04
CA PHE A 27 22.05 -4.85 -11.09
C PHE A 27 21.65 -3.39 -11.29
N ILE A 28 20.35 -3.09 -11.35
CA ILE A 28 19.85 -1.70 -11.45
C ILE A 28 20.30 -0.86 -10.26
N GLN A 29 20.14 -1.38 -9.04
CA GLN A 29 20.57 -0.69 -7.82
C GLN A 29 22.06 -0.39 -7.85
N LYS A 30 22.88 -1.38 -8.21
CA LYS A 30 24.33 -1.24 -8.33
C LYS A 30 24.72 -0.23 -9.41
N ASP A 31 24.13 -0.32 -10.60
CA ASP A 31 24.41 0.60 -11.71
C ASP A 31 24.03 2.05 -11.35
N ALA A 32 22.91 2.24 -10.66
CA ALA A 32 22.48 3.55 -10.18
C ALA A 32 23.44 4.11 -9.12
N GLU A 33 23.95 3.27 -8.22
CA GLU A 33 24.94 3.66 -7.21
C GLU A 33 26.29 4.03 -7.83
N GLU A 34 26.77 3.26 -8.80
CA GLU A 34 28.04 3.48 -9.49
C GLU A 34 27.99 4.72 -10.39
N LYS A 35 26.95 4.87 -11.21
CA LYS A 35 26.84 5.96 -12.20
C LYS A 35 26.28 7.26 -11.66
N LYS A 36 25.55 7.23 -10.53
CA LYS A 36 24.93 8.40 -9.87
C LYS A 36 24.17 9.29 -10.87
N THR A 37 24.70 10.46 -11.19
CA THR A 37 24.08 11.44 -12.10
C THR A 37 24.09 11.01 -13.56
N SER A 38 24.95 10.08 -13.95
CA SER A 38 25.00 9.52 -15.31
C SER A 38 24.15 8.24 -15.47
N PHE A 39 23.42 7.84 -14.43
CA PHE A 39 22.54 6.68 -14.49
C PHE A 39 21.41 6.91 -15.51
N ASN A 40 21.21 5.93 -16.39
CA ASN A 40 20.16 5.96 -17.40
C ASN A 40 19.11 4.87 -17.10
N PRO A 41 17.88 5.23 -16.70
CA PRO A 41 16.85 4.25 -16.34
C PRO A 41 16.16 3.61 -17.56
N ILE A 42 16.29 4.20 -18.76
CA ILE A 42 15.52 3.83 -19.96
C ILE A 42 15.78 2.39 -20.46
N PRO A 43 17.02 1.86 -20.47
CA PRO A 43 17.25 0.47 -20.86
C PRO A 43 16.49 -0.52 -19.97
N TYR A 44 16.45 -0.26 -18.67
CA TYR A 44 15.75 -1.10 -17.69
C TYR A 44 14.23 -0.98 -17.81
N PHE A 45 13.72 0.23 -18.10
CA PHE A 45 12.32 0.43 -18.44
C PHE A 45 11.91 -0.46 -19.63
N ARG A 46 12.67 -0.37 -20.73
CA ARG A 46 12.44 -1.16 -21.96
C ARG A 46 12.46 -2.65 -21.70
N LEU A 47 13.37 -3.11 -20.83
CA LEU A 47 13.46 -4.50 -20.42
C LEU A 47 12.17 -4.98 -19.75
N PHE A 48 11.69 -4.25 -18.73
CA PHE A 48 10.49 -4.65 -18.00
C PHE A 48 9.21 -4.57 -18.85
N ILE A 49 9.01 -3.49 -19.61
CA ILE A 49 7.82 -3.37 -20.46
C ILE A 49 7.84 -4.37 -21.62
N GLY A 50 9.01 -4.82 -22.05
CA GLY A 50 9.15 -5.90 -23.02
C GLY A 50 8.66 -7.22 -22.46
N TRP A 51 8.95 -7.51 -21.19
CA TRP A 51 8.53 -8.75 -20.54
C TRP A 51 7.05 -8.77 -20.12
N MET A 52 6.50 -7.64 -19.67
CA MET A 52 5.18 -7.59 -19.04
C MET A 52 4.01 -8.15 -19.88
N PRO A 53 3.88 -7.86 -21.19
CA PRO A 53 2.81 -8.44 -22.01
C PRO A 53 2.85 -9.96 -22.06
N ASP A 54 4.04 -10.53 -22.29
CA ASP A 54 4.23 -11.97 -22.42
C ASP A 54 4.01 -12.69 -21.09
N LEU A 55 4.52 -12.10 -20.01
CA LEU A 55 4.37 -12.61 -18.65
C LEU A 55 2.92 -12.61 -18.14
N SER A 56 2.06 -11.79 -18.75
CA SER A 56 0.69 -11.58 -18.28
C SER A 56 -0.37 -12.15 -19.22
N THR A 57 0.01 -12.85 -20.29
CA THR A 57 -0.89 -13.44 -21.30
C THR A 57 -1.01 -14.96 -21.18
N LEU A 58 -0.50 -15.55 -20.09
CA LEU A 58 -0.69 -16.97 -19.80
C LEU A 58 -2.19 -17.31 -19.82
N ASP A 59 -2.50 -18.51 -20.31
CA ASP A 59 -3.87 -19.04 -20.44
C ASP A 59 -4.62 -18.94 -19.08
N PRO A 60 -5.90 -18.53 -19.06
CA PRO A 60 -6.74 -18.51 -17.85
C PRO A 60 -6.68 -19.79 -17.00
N VAL A 61 -6.33 -20.94 -17.58
CA VAL A 61 -6.10 -22.18 -16.84
C VAL A 61 -4.98 -22.06 -15.77
N PHE A 62 -4.09 -21.08 -15.89
CA PHE A 62 -2.94 -20.86 -15.00
C PHE A 62 -3.04 -19.56 -14.17
N GLU A 63 -4.23 -19.21 -13.66
CA GLU A 63 -4.44 -18.02 -12.80
C GLU A 63 -3.43 -17.91 -11.64
N ASP A 64 -3.12 -19.01 -10.95
CA ASP A 64 -2.14 -19.02 -9.84
C ASP A 64 -0.70 -18.73 -10.31
N ALA A 65 -0.37 -19.06 -11.55
CA ALA A 65 0.94 -18.75 -12.13
C ALA A 65 1.02 -17.27 -12.49
N ILE A 66 -0.04 -16.72 -13.10
CA ILE A 66 -0.16 -15.28 -13.39
C ILE A 66 -0.01 -14.48 -12.10
N PHE A 67 -0.68 -14.92 -11.02
CA PHE A 67 -0.53 -14.32 -9.69
C PHE A 67 0.92 -14.32 -9.20
N GLN A 68 1.60 -15.47 -9.27
CA GLN A 68 3.01 -15.56 -8.86
C GLN A 68 3.93 -14.66 -9.69
N VAL A 69 3.64 -14.49 -10.98
CA VAL A 69 4.39 -13.58 -11.85
C VAL A 69 4.15 -12.12 -11.48
N LEU A 70 2.89 -11.72 -11.31
CA LEU A 70 2.53 -10.34 -10.93
C LEU A 70 3.06 -9.97 -9.54
N THR A 71 3.01 -10.89 -8.57
CA THR A 71 3.57 -10.66 -7.23
C THR A 71 5.10 -10.62 -7.24
N ALA A 72 5.76 -11.41 -8.07
CA ALA A 72 7.21 -11.31 -8.28
C ALA A 72 7.59 -9.93 -8.85
N LEU A 73 6.88 -9.46 -9.87
CA LEU A 73 7.07 -8.12 -10.43
C LEU A 73 6.81 -7.02 -9.38
N GLY A 74 5.72 -7.12 -8.62
CA GLY A 74 5.42 -6.17 -7.54
C GLY A 74 6.51 -6.13 -6.47
N THR A 75 7.08 -7.28 -6.11
CA THR A 75 8.20 -7.37 -5.16
C THR A 75 9.47 -6.72 -5.71
N SER A 76 9.74 -6.91 -7.01
CA SER A 76 10.84 -6.23 -7.70
C SER A 76 10.65 -4.71 -7.74
N PHE A 77 9.45 -4.23 -8.04
CA PHE A 77 9.17 -2.79 -8.05
C PHE A 77 9.24 -2.18 -6.65
N HIS A 78 8.75 -2.85 -5.61
CA HIS A 78 8.96 -2.39 -4.23
C HIS A 78 10.46 -2.26 -3.88
N SER A 79 11.29 -3.16 -4.42
CA SER A 79 12.75 -3.12 -4.22
C SER A 79 13.42 -1.97 -4.98
N LEU A 80 12.81 -1.51 -6.08
CA LEU A 80 13.25 -0.37 -6.91
C LEU A 80 12.49 0.93 -6.59
N GLN A 81 11.84 1.01 -5.44
CA GLN A 81 11.03 2.18 -5.07
C GLN A 81 11.82 3.51 -5.13
N PRO A 82 11.14 4.65 -5.36
CA PRO A 82 11.77 5.96 -5.49
C PRO A 82 12.70 6.37 -4.33
N LEU A 83 12.35 5.98 -3.09
CA LEU A 83 13.19 6.28 -1.91
C LEU A 83 14.52 5.50 -1.89
N LYS A 84 14.63 4.39 -2.64
CA LYS A 84 15.86 3.59 -2.75
C LYS A 84 16.69 3.98 -3.97
N VAL A 85 16.02 4.25 -5.10
CA VAL A 85 16.68 4.61 -6.36
C VAL A 85 16.01 5.85 -6.95
N LEU A 86 16.42 7.03 -6.48
CA LEU A 86 15.79 8.30 -6.84
C LEU A 86 15.74 8.55 -8.35
N ALA A 87 16.84 8.26 -9.06
CA ALA A 87 16.91 8.46 -10.52
C ALA A 87 15.98 7.52 -11.32
N PHE A 88 15.40 6.50 -10.68
CA PHE A 88 14.47 5.55 -11.30
C PHE A 88 12.99 5.95 -11.09
N SER A 89 12.70 7.03 -10.36
CA SER A 89 11.34 7.35 -9.88
C SER A 89 10.28 7.48 -10.97
N PHE A 90 10.58 8.16 -12.09
CA PHE A 90 9.62 8.34 -13.18
C PHE A 90 9.33 7.02 -13.91
N VAL A 91 10.40 6.30 -14.27
CA VAL A 91 10.28 4.96 -14.87
C VAL A 91 9.53 4.00 -13.95
N TRP A 92 9.79 4.07 -12.65
CA TRP A 92 9.10 3.25 -11.65
C TRP A 92 7.59 3.50 -11.67
N LEU A 93 7.15 4.76 -11.73
CA LEU A 93 5.74 5.11 -11.77
C LEU A 93 5.08 4.57 -13.05
N ASP A 94 5.74 4.70 -14.20
CA ASP A 94 5.26 4.17 -15.47
C ASP A 94 5.12 2.64 -15.44
N LEU A 95 6.05 1.93 -14.78
CA LEU A 95 5.99 0.48 -14.63
C LEU A 95 4.84 0.05 -13.70
N VAL A 96 4.70 0.69 -12.55
CA VAL A 96 3.66 0.35 -11.55
C VAL A 96 2.27 0.66 -12.07
N SER A 97 2.10 1.70 -12.89
CA SER A 97 0.81 2.08 -13.50
C SER A 97 0.54 1.39 -14.85
N HIS A 98 1.46 0.55 -15.33
CA HIS A 98 1.36 -0.03 -16.67
C HIS A 98 0.11 -0.91 -16.86
N ARG A 99 -0.53 -0.80 -18.03
CA ARG A 99 -1.80 -1.50 -18.38
C ARG A 99 -1.72 -3.02 -18.31
N SER A 100 -0.53 -3.60 -18.50
CA SER A 100 -0.32 -5.04 -18.41
C SER A 100 -0.08 -5.52 -16.98
N PHE A 101 0.10 -4.61 -16.02
CA PHE A 101 0.43 -4.92 -14.64
C PHE A 101 -0.68 -4.50 -13.68
N MET A 102 -0.98 -3.19 -13.56
CA MET A 102 -1.89 -2.66 -12.55
C MET A 102 -3.30 -3.25 -12.66
N PRO A 103 -3.99 -3.22 -13.82
CA PRO A 103 -5.34 -3.75 -13.91
C PRO A 103 -5.40 -5.24 -13.58
N LYS A 104 -4.40 -6.02 -13.99
CA LYS A 104 -4.37 -7.47 -13.75
C LYS A 104 -4.16 -7.81 -12.28
N LEU A 105 -3.25 -7.10 -11.62
CA LEU A 105 -3.02 -7.23 -10.17
C LEU A 105 -4.26 -6.81 -9.35
N LEU A 106 -5.05 -5.85 -9.85
CA LEU A 106 -6.27 -5.40 -9.17
C LEU A 106 -7.51 -6.26 -9.48
N SER A 107 -7.52 -6.96 -10.60
CA SER A 107 -8.65 -7.78 -11.07
C SER A 107 -8.69 -9.19 -10.47
N GLY A 108 -7.67 -9.60 -9.72
CA GLY A 108 -7.61 -10.93 -9.10
C GLY A 108 -8.81 -11.24 -8.19
N ASN A 109 -9.39 -12.43 -8.33
CA ASN A 109 -10.70 -12.83 -7.79
C ASN A 109 -10.84 -12.85 -6.25
N VAL A 110 -9.81 -12.53 -5.45
CA VAL A 110 -9.84 -12.78 -3.99
C VAL A 110 -9.16 -11.70 -3.14
N GLN A 111 -8.87 -10.50 -3.67
CA GLN A 111 -8.14 -9.44 -2.94
C GLN A 111 -6.76 -9.87 -2.37
N LYS A 112 -6.28 -11.09 -2.68
CA LYS A 112 -4.97 -11.62 -2.26
C LYS A 112 -3.82 -10.76 -2.78
N ASP A 113 -4.07 -10.08 -3.89
CA ASP A 113 -3.11 -9.33 -4.69
C ASP A 113 -3.04 -7.87 -4.26
N TRP A 114 -4.13 -7.36 -3.67
CA TRP A 114 -4.28 -5.95 -3.29
C TRP A 114 -3.20 -5.48 -2.30
N PRO A 115 -2.77 -6.26 -1.30
CA PRO A 115 -1.68 -5.86 -0.40
C PRO A 115 -0.38 -5.52 -1.14
N TYR A 116 -0.09 -6.19 -2.26
CA TYR A 116 1.10 -5.90 -3.06
C TYR A 116 0.98 -4.55 -3.75
N PHE A 117 -0.17 -4.25 -4.36
CA PHE A 117 -0.39 -2.95 -4.97
C PHE A 117 -0.48 -1.82 -3.93
N GLN A 118 -1.15 -2.07 -2.81
CA GLN A 118 -1.18 -1.16 -1.66
C GLN A 118 0.22 -0.80 -1.21
N ARG A 119 1.14 -1.78 -1.11
CA ARG A 119 2.53 -1.54 -0.73
C ARG A 119 3.23 -0.59 -1.71
N LEU A 120 3.02 -0.77 -3.02
CA LEU A 120 3.58 0.14 -4.04
C LEU A 120 2.99 1.54 -3.91
N LEU A 121 1.68 1.67 -3.69
CA LEU A 121 1.07 2.98 -3.44
C LEU A 121 1.63 3.65 -2.18
N VAL A 122 1.89 2.88 -1.12
CA VAL A 122 2.54 3.40 0.09
C VAL A 122 3.97 3.87 -0.22
N ASP A 123 4.75 3.12 -0.99
CA ASP A 123 6.10 3.54 -1.42
C ASP A 123 6.05 4.88 -2.17
N LEU A 124 5.08 5.04 -3.08
CA LEU A 124 4.86 6.29 -3.82
C LEU A 124 4.48 7.45 -2.89
N PHE A 125 3.51 7.25 -2.00
CA PHE A 125 3.08 8.30 -1.09
C PHE A 125 4.15 8.67 -0.08
N GLN A 126 4.96 7.73 0.40
CA GLN A 126 6.10 8.02 1.28
C GLN A 126 7.16 8.85 0.56
N PHE A 127 7.41 8.56 -0.73
CA PHE A 127 8.30 9.37 -1.55
C PHE A 127 7.75 10.79 -1.79
N MET A 128 6.45 10.90 -2.06
CA MET A 128 5.82 12.19 -2.38
C MET A 128 5.49 13.04 -1.17
N GLU A 129 5.37 12.47 0.03
CA GLU A 129 4.92 13.18 1.24
C GLU A 129 5.64 14.51 1.49
N PRO A 130 6.99 14.59 1.41
CA PRO A 130 7.68 15.85 1.66
C PRO A 130 7.36 16.92 0.61
N LEU A 131 7.17 16.48 -0.65
CA LEU A 131 6.85 17.36 -1.78
C LEU A 131 5.42 17.88 -1.67
N LEU A 132 4.46 17.00 -1.36
CA LEU A 132 3.05 17.34 -1.21
C LEU A 132 2.80 18.27 -0.02
N ARG A 133 3.55 18.09 1.08
CA ARG A 133 3.51 18.99 2.23
C ARG A 133 3.93 20.40 1.83
N ASN A 134 5.04 20.54 1.09
CA ASN A 134 5.55 21.85 0.68
C ASN A 134 4.69 22.53 -0.39
N ALA A 135 4.03 21.74 -1.24
CA ALA A 135 3.16 22.23 -2.31
C ALA A 135 1.69 22.44 -1.88
N GLU A 136 1.36 22.20 -0.60
CA GLU A 136 -0.01 22.26 -0.05
C GLU A 136 -1.02 21.32 -0.75
N LEU A 137 -0.54 20.32 -1.50
CA LEU A 137 -1.36 19.36 -2.25
C LEU A 137 -1.85 18.17 -1.41
N GLY A 138 -1.64 18.21 -0.09
CA GLY A 138 -2.06 17.13 0.82
C GLY A 138 -3.58 16.93 0.86
N TYR A 139 -4.36 18.02 0.81
CA TYR A 139 -5.82 17.95 0.87
C TYR A 139 -6.46 17.32 -0.37
N PRO A 140 -6.13 17.75 -1.61
CA PRO A 140 -6.61 17.08 -2.83
C PRO A 140 -6.30 15.59 -2.86
N MET A 141 -5.08 15.20 -2.48
CA MET A 141 -4.67 13.79 -2.45
C MET A 141 -5.50 12.97 -1.46
N ARG A 142 -5.78 13.53 -0.26
CA ARG A 142 -6.65 12.89 0.73
C ARG A 142 -8.07 12.71 0.20
N ASN A 143 -8.60 13.70 -0.51
CA ASN A 143 -9.96 13.65 -1.04
C ASN A 143 -10.12 12.56 -2.11
N ILE A 144 -9.12 12.35 -2.98
CA ILE A 144 -9.17 11.27 -3.97
C ILE A 144 -9.33 9.91 -3.30
N VAL A 145 -8.65 9.67 -2.17
CA VAL A 145 -8.74 8.41 -1.43
C VAL A 145 -10.07 8.30 -0.66
N LEU A 146 -10.49 9.37 0.03
CA LEU A 146 -11.68 9.34 0.88
C LEU A 146 -13.01 9.46 0.14
N SER A 147 -12.98 9.95 -1.10
CA SER A 147 -14.17 9.97 -1.97
C SER A 147 -14.44 8.62 -2.64
N ALA A 148 -13.56 7.63 -2.47
CA ALA A 148 -13.80 6.29 -2.99
C ALA A 148 -14.87 5.56 -2.15
N PHE A 149 -15.90 5.04 -2.82
CA PHE A 149 -16.95 4.22 -2.22
C PHE A 149 -17.24 2.99 -3.10
N PRO A 150 -17.87 1.93 -2.56
CA PRO A 150 -18.17 0.71 -3.31
C PRO A 150 -19.02 1.00 -4.56
N ARG A 151 -18.68 0.38 -5.71
CA ARG A 151 -19.37 0.64 -6.99
C ARG A 151 -20.87 0.32 -6.98
N ASN A 152 -21.29 -0.58 -6.09
CA ASN A 152 -22.69 -0.98 -5.91
C ASN A 152 -23.46 -0.08 -4.93
N MET A 153 -22.81 0.88 -4.28
CA MET A 153 -23.44 1.84 -3.37
C MET A 153 -24.03 3.01 -4.16
N ARG A 154 -25.20 3.50 -3.73
CA ARG A 154 -25.83 4.71 -4.28
C ARG A 154 -25.93 5.75 -3.19
N LEU A 155 -25.13 6.81 -3.31
CA LEU A 155 -25.16 7.90 -2.35
C LEU A 155 -26.39 8.79 -2.59
N PRO A 156 -27.18 9.10 -1.57
CA PRO A 156 -28.24 10.12 -1.69
C PRO A 156 -27.62 11.50 -1.91
N ASP A 157 -28.34 12.40 -2.58
CA ASP A 157 -27.90 13.79 -2.75
C ASP A 157 -27.89 14.49 -1.37
N PRO A 158 -26.73 15.00 -0.90
CA PRO A 158 -26.62 15.69 0.38
C PRO A 158 -27.51 16.92 0.51
N SER A 159 -27.89 17.54 -0.61
CA SER A 159 -28.71 18.76 -0.65
C SER A 159 -30.21 18.47 -0.61
N THR A 160 -30.61 17.19 -0.55
CA THR A 160 -32.02 16.80 -0.49
C THR A 160 -32.62 17.29 0.84
N PRO A 161 -33.67 18.15 0.80
CA PRO A 161 -34.29 18.62 2.02
C PRO A 161 -34.93 17.46 2.78
N ASN A 162 -34.76 17.44 4.11
CA ASN A 162 -35.29 16.40 5.01
C ASN A 162 -34.76 14.97 4.75
N LEU A 163 -33.54 14.83 4.21
CA LEU A 163 -32.88 13.54 4.10
C LEU A 163 -32.71 12.90 5.49
N LYS A 164 -33.33 11.73 5.69
CA LYS A 164 -33.24 10.96 6.94
C LYS A 164 -32.09 9.97 6.86
N ILE A 165 -30.91 10.41 7.29
CA ILE A 165 -29.67 9.62 7.28
C ILE A 165 -29.84 8.31 8.06
N ASP A 166 -30.55 8.35 9.18
CA ASP A 166 -30.79 7.18 10.05
C ASP A 166 -31.59 6.05 9.40
N LEU A 167 -32.27 6.32 8.28
CA LEU A 167 -33.04 5.31 7.53
C LEU A 167 -32.23 4.62 6.44
N LEU A 168 -31.01 5.10 6.17
CA LEU A 168 -30.16 4.50 5.15
C LEU A 168 -29.65 3.14 5.64
N VAL A 169 -29.91 2.09 4.86
CA VAL A 169 -29.51 0.71 5.23
C VAL A 169 -27.99 0.60 5.44
N ASP A 170 -27.22 1.36 4.67
CA ASP A 170 -25.76 1.30 4.65
C ASP A 170 -25.10 1.80 5.93
N ILE A 171 -25.77 2.62 6.76
CA ILE A 171 -25.17 3.17 8.00
C ILE A 171 -24.93 2.07 9.06
N SER A 172 -25.70 0.99 8.96
CA SER A 172 -25.59 -0.15 9.87
C SER A 172 -24.46 -1.10 9.47
N GLN A 173 -23.92 -0.95 8.26
CA GLN A 173 -22.84 -1.79 7.76
C GLN A 173 -21.48 -1.23 8.15
N LEU A 174 -20.68 -2.05 8.83
CA LEU A 174 -19.32 -1.69 9.17
C LEU A 174 -18.44 -1.64 7.92
N PRO A 175 -17.64 -0.57 7.72
CA PRO A 175 -16.70 -0.52 6.62
C PRO A 175 -15.60 -1.56 6.80
N ARG A 176 -15.12 -2.10 5.68
CA ARG A 176 -14.03 -3.08 5.69
C ARG A 176 -12.68 -2.39 5.83
N ILE A 177 -12.01 -2.58 6.96
CA ILE A 177 -10.66 -2.04 7.22
C ILE A 177 -9.65 -3.18 7.01
N LEU A 178 -8.78 -3.04 6.00
CA LEU A 178 -7.73 -4.01 5.68
C LEU A 178 -6.36 -3.66 6.30
N SER A 179 -6.22 -2.45 6.84
CA SER A 179 -4.98 -1.95 7.42
C SER A 179 -4.76 -2.46 8.84
N GLU A 180 -3.54 -2.86 9.18
CA GLU A 180 -3.15 -3.25 10.55
C GLU A 180 -2.96 -2.03 11.48
N MET A 181 -3.96 -1.15 11.60
CA MET A 181 -3.86 0.04 12.45
C MET A 181 -3.74 -0.30 13.95
N ASP A 182 -4.20 -1.49 14.35
CA ASP A 182 -4.09 -2.03 15.70
C ASP A 182 -2.66 -2.37 16.12
N ALA A 183 -1.73 -2.57 15.16
CA ALA A 183 -0.37 -2.98 15.46
C ALA A 183 0.32 -1.96 16.38
N THR A 184 0.16 -0.67 16.12
CA THR A 184 0.75 0.41 16.93
C THR A 184 0.21 0.42 18.36
N LEU A 185 -1.09 0.16 18.56
CA LEU A 185 -1.72 0.09 19.88
C LEU A 185 -1.25 -1.14 20.67
N LYS A 186 -1.08 -2.29 19.97
CA LYS A 186 -0.57 -3.53 20.56
C LYS A 186 0.89 -3.41 20.96
N THR A 187 1.76 -2.86 20.10
CA THR A 187 3.19 -2.67 20.39
C THR A 187 3.42 -1.80 21.61
N LYS A 188 2.61 -0.75 21.79
CA LYS A 188 2.71 0.14 22.97
C LYS A 188 1.96 -0.38 24.20
N LYS A 189 1.38 -1.59 24.16
CA LYS A 189 0.53 -2.18 25.21
C LYS A 189 -0.64 -1.29 25.65
N MET A 190 -1.05 -0.35 24.79
CA MET A 190 -2.04 0.68 25.14
C MET A 190 -3.48 0.17 25.01
N LYS A 191 -3.71 -0.85 24.18
CA LYS A 191 -5.06 -1.39 23.95
C LYS A 191 -5.73 -1.83 25.26
N ASN A 192 -5.00 -2.56 26.10
CA ASN A 192 -5.52 -3.03 27.39
C ASN A 192 -5.81 -1.87 28.35
N ASP A 193 -4.90 -0.89 28.43
CA ASP A 193 -5.09 0.31 29.26
C ASP A 193 -6.34 1.11 28.80
N VAL A 194 -6.58 1.22 27.49
CA VAL A 194 -7.77 1.88 26.91
C VAL A 194 -9.04 1.10 27.25
N ASP A 195 -9.04 -0.23 27.05
CA ASP A 195 -10.20 -1.08 27.32
C ASP A 195 -10.58 -1.07 28.81
N GLU A 196 -9.59 -1.11 29.68
CA GLU A 196 -9.79 -1.00 31.13
C GLU A 196 -10.40 0.36 31.48
N TYR A 197 -9.87 1.45 30.91
CA TYR A 197 -10.39 2.79 31.13
C TYR A 197 -11.84 2.96 30.64
N LEU A 198 -12.18 2.43 29.46
CA LEU A 198 -13.54 2.48 28.90
C LEU A 198 -14.55 1.69 29.75
N LYS A 199 -14.12 0.56 30.34
CA LYS A 199 -14.99 -0.29 31.18
C LYS A 199 -15.20 0.27 32.58
N THR A 200 -14.12 0.74 33.22
CA THR A 200 -14.13 1.10 34.64
C THR A 200 -14.39 2.60 34.87
N ARG A 201 -14.17 3.42 33.83
CA ARG A 201 -14.29 4.88 33.81
C ARG A 201 -13.88 5.56 35.13
N PRO A 202 -12.69 5.26 35.69
CA PRO A 202 -12.39 5.67 37.05
C PRO A 202 -12.13 7.17 37.09
N GLN A 203 -12.78 7.87 38.02
CA GLN A 203 -12.50 9.28 38.26
C GLN A 203 -11.09 9.41 38.88
N GLY A 204 -10.15 10.04 38.16
CA GLY A 204 -8.81 10.35 38.68
C GLY A 204 -7.66 9.49 38.16
N THR A 205 -7.84 8.66 37.13
CA THR A 205 -6.71 7.90 36.55
C THR A 205 -5.66 8.82 35.93
N SER A 206 -4.38 8.55 36.20
CA SER A 206 -3.23 9.16 35.49
C SER A 206 -3.14 8.74 34.01
N PHE A 207 -4.03 7.85 33.55
CA PHE A 207 -4.08 7.34 32.19
C PHE A 207 -4.19 8.44 31.13
N LEU A 208 -5.08 9.43 31.31
CA LEU A 208 -5.22 10.53 30.33
C LEU A 208 -3.94 11.38 30.22
N SER A 209 -3.26 11.61 31.35
CA SER A 209 -1.98 12.32 31.38
C SER A 209 -0.88 11.51 30.68
N LYS A 210 -0.81 10.20 30.95
CA LYS A 210 0.10 9.25 30.27
C LYS A 210 -0.19 9.20 28.76
N LEU A 211 -1.46 9.15 28.37
CA LEU A 211 -1.91 9.14 26.99
C LEU A 211 -1.44 10.40 26.26
N LYS A 212 -1.65 11.59 26.84
CA LYS A 212 -1.18 12.86 26.28
C LYS A 212 0.33 12.86 26.06
N GLN A 213 1.12 12.35 27.01
CA GLN A 213 2.58 12.25 26.86
C GLN A 213 2.98 11.29 25.73
N LEU A 214 2.31 10.14 25.62
CA LEU A 214 2.57 9.16 24.56
C LEU A 214 2.22 9.70 23.16
N LEU A 215 1.17 10.51 23.05
CA LEU A 215 0.79 11.18 21.80
C LEU A 215 1.78 12.29 21.41
N LEU A 216 2.51 12.88 22.35
CA LEU A 216 3.48 13.96 22.14
C LEU A 216 4.92 13.47 21.87
N SER A 217 5.12 12.16 21.62
CA SER A 217 6.47 11.55 21.53
C SER A 217 7.39 12.26 20.52
N PRO A 218 8.48 12.93 20.97
CA PRO A 218 9.29 13.81 20.11
C PRO A 218 10.03 13.08 18.98
N SER A 219 10.45 11.83 19.20
CA SER A 219 11.25 11.05 18.26
C SER A 219 10.49 10.69 16.98
N GLU A 220 9.24 10.22 17.13
CA GLU A 220 8.38 9.85 16.00
C GLU A 220 7.75 11.08 15.33
N ALA A 221 7.51 12.15 16.12
CA ALA A 221 6.93 13.40 15.65
C ALA A 221 7.89 14.22 14.77
N ALA A 222 9.20 14.18 15.06
CA ALA A 222 10.24 14.86 14.28
C ALA A 222 10.28 14.41 12.80
N ARG A 223 10.03 13.12 12.54
CA ARG A 223 9.97 12.56 11.18
C ARG A 223 8.82 13.13 10.35
N ALA A 224 7.70 13.45 10.99
CA ALA A 224 6.52 14.02 10.35
C ALA A 224 6.49 15.56 10.41
N ARG A 225 7.54 16.21 10.94
CA ARG A 225 7.56 17.66 11.27
C ARG A 225 6.35 18.11 12.07
N THR A 226 5.80 17.23 12.91
CA THR A 226 4.71 17.56 13.82
C THR A 226 5.19 17.44 15.26
N ARG A 227 4.35 17.83 16.21
CA ARG A 227 4.58 17.58 17.64
C ARG A 227 3.91 16.31 18.15
N TYR A 228 3.23 15.58 17.26
CA TYR A 228 2.35 14.47 17.62
C TYR A 228 2.71 13.19 16.88
N ASN A 229 2.46 12.06 17.52
CA ASN A 229 2.49 10.76 16.88
C ASN A 229 1.20 10.54 16.08
N VAL A 230 1.19 11.02 14.84
CA VAL A 230 0.04 10.93 13.94
C VAL A 230 -0.43 9.48 13.72
N PRO A 231 0.44 8.49 13.45
CA PRO A 231 0.01 7.09 13.34
C PRO A 231 -0.73 6.58 14.58
N LEU A 232 -0.20 6.85 15.78
CA LEU A 232 -0.82 6.44 17.04
C LEU A 232 -2.17 7.13 17.27
N MET A 233 -2.28 8.42 16.95
CA MET A 233 -3.54 9.15 17.02
C MET A 233 -4.59 8.53 16.10
N ASN A 234 -4.23 8.26 14.84
CA ASN A 234 -5.14 7.67 13.86
C ASN A 234 -5.62 6.27 14.32
N SER A 235 -4.71 5.44 14.82
CA SER A 235 -5.05 4.13 15.37
C SER A 235 -5.99 4.23 16.57
N LEU A 236 -5.74 5.18 17.48
CA LEU A 236 -6.58 5.36 18.68
C LEU A 236 -7.98 5.84 18.29
N VAL A 237 -8.10 6.83 17.41
CA VAL A 237 -9.39 7.39 16.98
C VAL A 237 -10.23 6.34 16.26
N LEU A 238 -9.61 5.48 15.46
CA LEU A 238 -10.31 4.40 14.76
C LEU A 238 -10.74 3.26 15.70
N TYR A 239 -10.04 3.08 16.82
CA TYR A 239 -10.30 2.01 17.78
C TYR A 239 -11.45 2.34 18.75
N LEU A 240 -11.58 3.60 19.15
CA LEU A 240 -12.62 4.11 20.05
C LEU A 240 -13.98 4.20 19.35
#